data_AF-A0A944EKT9-F1
#
_entry.id   AF-A0A944EKT9-F1
#
_cell.length_a   1.000
_cell.length_b   1.000
_cell.length_c   1.000
_cell.angle_alpha   90.00
_cell.angle_beta   90.00
_cell.angle_gamma   90.00
#
_symmetry.space_group_name_H-M   'P 1'
#
loop_
_entity.id
_entity.type
_entity.pdbx_description
1 polymer ?
#
loop_
_entity_poly.entity_id
_entity_poly.type
_entity_poly.pdbx_seq_one_letter_code
_entity_poly.pdbx_strand_id
1 'polypeptide(L)'
;MRGSVTSGTLPHFGPAGLTALRAGQTRPLRQDGPVTDHDLAALGRVVPDPAAVPDPAAPAGPVPDPAASGAAVPDLEAGAEAAVPDPEAAIPDPEAASHDPAVMREQYRSTPLLETDLAADPMDQFARWFRDAASGGLHEPNAMIVSTATPEGRPSSRTVLLKQFDARGFVFYTNYDSRKGRELAANPYISLLFPWHPLARQVIVTGVASRIGRDETAAYFRSRPHGSQLGAWASEQSAVIASRDELLCRYEELATRYPEGEQVPAPPEWGGYRIDPQTMEFWQGHENRLHDRLRYVRTESGWLVERLSP
;
A
#
# COMPACT_ATOMS: atom_id res chain seq x y z
N MET A 1 72.96 -23.53 -2.68
CA MET A 1 72.84 -22.82 -1.39
C MET A 1 71.43 -22.27 -1.28
N ARG A 2 70.70 -22.64 -0.20
CA ARG A 2 69.53 -21.98 0.45
C ARG A 2 68.41 -21.47 -0.50
N GLY A 3 67.20 -22.02 -0.55
CA GLY A 3 66.32 -22.54 0.50
C GLY A 3 65.39 -21.43 1.01
N SER A 4 64.07 -21.54 0.75
CA SER A 4 62.98 -21.15 1.66
C SER A 4 61.63 -21.09 0.93
N VAL A 5 60.73 -21.97 1.35
CA VAL A 5 59.28 -21.96 1.11
C VAL A 5 58.64 -21.04 2.14
N THR A 6 57.70 -20.18 1.75
CA THR A 6 56.70 -19.60 2.67
C THR A 6 55.32 -19.60 2.03
N SER A 7 54.46 -20.41 2.65
CA SER A 7 53.01 -20.46 2.56
C SER A 7 52.37 -19.35 3.42
N GLY A 8 51.11 -18.97 3.16
CA GLY A 8 50.31 -18.12 4.05
C GLY A 8 49.27 -17.26 3.32
N THR A 9 48.14 -17.80 2.87
CA THR A 9 46.84 -17.85 3.57
C THR A 9 45.94 -16.63 3.31
N LEU A 10 44.84 -16.89 2.61
CA LEU A 10 43.66 -16.04 2.41
C LEU A 10 42.93 -15.77 3.74
N PRO A 11 42.36 -14.58 3.97
CA PRO A 11 41.51 -14.36 5.13
C PRO A 11 40.17 -15.08 4.98
N HIS A 12 39.99 -16.09 5.83
CA HIS A 12 38.74 -16.78 6.11
C HIS A 12 37.92 -15.93 7.10
N PHE A 13 36.81 -15.35 6.65
CA PHE A 13 35.82 -14.75 7.55
C PHE A 13 34.84 -15.84 8.00
N GLY A 14 35.12 -16.44 9.16
CA GLY A 14 34.19 -17.26 9.92
C GLY A 14 33.16 -16.41 10.69
N PRO A 15 32.08 -17.02 11.20
CA PRO A 15 30.90 -16.32 11.69
C PRO A 15 31.14 -15.72 13.08
N ALA A 16 30.85 -14.44 13.24
CA ALA A 16 30.90 -13.78 14.53
C ALA A 16 29.67 -14.16 15.39
N GLY A 17 29.91 -15.14 16.27
CA GLY A 17 29.58 -15.10 17.70
C GLY A 17 28.22 -14.57 18.16
N LEU A 18 27.28 -15.49 18.42
CA LEU A 18 26.31 -15.36 19.50
C LEU A 18 27.04 -15.07 20.82
N THR A 19 26.79 -13.92 21.43
CA THR A 19 27.17 -13.68 22.84
C THR A 19 25.97 -13.94 23.73
N ALA A 20 26.10 -14.97 24.56
CA ALA A 20 25.18 -15.31 25.62
C ALA A 20 25.17 -14.21 26.71
N LEU A 21 23.98 -13.67 26.99
CA LEU A 21 23.74 -12.88 28.20
C LEU A 21 23.33 -13.83 29.35
N ARG A 22 24.16 -13.83 30.40
CA ARG A 22 23.95 -14.57 31.64
C ARG A 22 22.75 -14.04 32.43
N ALA A 23 22.12 -14.98 33.12
CA ALA A 23 21.01 -14.84 34.05
C ALA A 23 21.27 -13.83 35.19
N GLY A 24 20.23 -13.07 35.52
CA GLY A 24 20.17 -12.19 36.69
C GLY A 24 18.72 -11.97 37.15
N GLN A 25 18.32 -12.76 38.15
CA GLN A 25 17.26 -12.51 39.15
C GLN A 25 15.80 -12.43 38.68
N THR A 26 15.10 -13.53 38.96
CA THR A 26 13.65 -13.74 38.89
C THR A 26 12.89 -12.87 39.90
N ARG A 27 11.99 -12.01 39.40
CA ARG A 27 10.78 -11.58 40.11
C ARG A 27 9.63 -12.50 39.69
N PRO A 28 8.71 -12.92 40.59
CA PRO A 28 7.66 -13.85 40.22
C PRO A 28 6.67 -13.17 39.26
N LEU A 29 6.43 -13.81 38.12
CA LEU A 29 5.31 -13.56 37.23
C LEU A 29 4.01 -13.79 38.01
N ARG A 30 3.14 -12.78 38.08
CA ARG A 30 1.73 -13.03 38.39
C ARG A 30 1.18 -13.93 37.29
N GLN A 31 0.59 -15.06 37.69
CA GLN A 31 -0.21 -15.87 36.81
C GLN A 31 -1.50 -15.11 36.53
N ASP A 32 -1.68 -14.65 35.31
CA ASP A 32 -2.96 -14.12 34.85
C ASP A 32 -3.89 -15.31 34.60
N GLY A 33 -5.01 -15.32 35.32
CA GLY A 33 -6.13 -16.22 35.04
C GLY A 33 -6.80 -15.88 33.70
N PRO A 34 -7.68 -16.75 33.17
CA PRO A 34 -8.37 -16.48 31.93
C PRO A 34 -9.22 -15.20 32.05
N VAL A 35 -9.08 -14.31 31.07
CA VAL A 35 -9.99 -13.18 30.86
C VAL A 35 -11.41 -13.76 30.75
N THR A 36 -12.28 -13.38 31.69
CA THR A 36 -13.66 -13.88 31.73
C THR A 36 -14.57 -13.03 30.84
N ASP A 37 -15.69 -13.58 30.37
CA ASP A 37 -16.73 -12.89 29.57
C ASP A 37 -17.21 -11.56 30.18
N HIS A 38 -16.94 -11.33 31.47
CA HIS A 38 -17.30 -10.11 32.18
C HIS A 38 -16.47 -8.88 31.73
N ASP A 39 -15.20 -9.05 31.35
CA ASP A 39 -14.35 -7.95 30.87
C ASP A 39 -14.74 -7.49 29.45
N LEU A 40 -15.34 -8.39 28.65
CA LEU A 40 -15.87 -8.07 27.32
C LEU A 40 -17.24 -7.38 27.38
N ALA A 41 -18.04 -7.64 28.42
CA ALA A 41 -19.38 -7.06 28.59
C ALA A 41 -19.37 -5.58 29.02
N ALA A 42 -18.27 -5.08 29.59
CA ALA A 42 -18.13 -3.67 30.00
C ALA A 42 -17.90 -2.70 28.81
N LEU A 43 -17.70 -3.22 27.59
CA LEU A 43 -17.50 -2.45 26.36
C LEU A 43 -18.82 -2.12 25.63
N GLY A 44 -19.91 -1.93 26.39
CA GLY A 44 -21.28 -1.77 25.89
C GLY A 44 -21.41 -0.89 24.66
N ARG A 45 -22.02 -1.45 23.61
CA ARG A 45 -22.41 -0.75 22.39
C ARG A 45 -23.50 0.28 22.71
N VAL A 46 -23.25 1.54 22.39
CA VAL A 46 -24.31 2.56 22.28
C VAL A 46 -24.88 2.44 20.87
N VAL A 47 -26.08 1.87 20.76
CA VAL A 47 -26.85 1.86 19.51
C VAL A 47 -27.65 3.16 19.46
N PRO A 48 -27.42 4.07 18.49
CA PRO A 48 -28.31 5.21 18.30
C PRO A 48 -29.61 4.79 17.57
N ASP A 49 -30.70 5.42 18.02
CA ASP A 49 -32.09 5.31 17.55
C ASP A 49 -32.24 5.65 16.05
N PRO A 50 -32.87 4.79 15.21
CA PRO A 50 -33.00 5.05 13.78
C PRO A 50 -34.25 5.90 13.48
N ALA A 51 -34.13 7.22 13.62
CA ALA A 51 -35.15 8.14 13.15
C ALA A 51 -34.54 9.41 12.55
N ALA A 52 -34.30 9.37 11.23
CA ALA A 52 -34.42 10.47 10.25
C ALA A 52 -33.48 10.24 9.05
N VAL A 53 -33.91 9.44 8.07
CA VAL A 53 -33.33 9.41 6.73
C VAL A 53 -34.34 10.05 5.79
N PRO A 54 -34.04 11.16 5.09
CA PRO A 54 -34.89 11.64 4.02
C PRO A 54 -34.66 10.82 2.73
N ASP A 55 -35.78 10.53 2.08
CA ASP A 55 -36.00 9.74 0.86
C ASP A 55 -35.28 10.30 -0.40
N PRO A 56 -34.50 9.49 -1.17
CA PRO A 56 -33.90 9.92 -2.42
C PRO A 56 -34.80 9.57 -3.62
N ALA A 57 -35.75 10.45 -3.94
CA ALA A 57 -36.54 10.34 -5.17
C ALA A 57 -36.78 11.72 -5.81
N ALA A 58 -35.90 12.10 -6.73
CA ALA A 58 -36.19 13.12 -7.75
C ALA A 58 -35.61 12.69 -9.10
N PRO A 59 -36.40 12.68 -10.19
CA PRO A 59 -35.95 12.19 -11.50
C PRO A 59 -35.03 13.21 -12.19
N ALA A 60 -34.03 12.69 -12.88
CA ALA A 60 -33.13 13.43 -13.75
C ALA A 60 -33.90 14.06 -14.93
N GLY A 61 -33.72 15.37 -15.13
CA GLY A 61 -34.23 16.10 -16.30
C GLY A 61 -33.52 15.70 -17.60
N PRO A 62 -34.12 16.00 -18.77
CA PRO A 62 -33.66 15.47 -20.05
C PRO A 62 -32.35 16.11 -20.51
N VAL A 63 -31.47 15.29 -21.07
CA VAL A 63 -30.25 15.66 -21.79
C VAL A 63 -30.63 16.21 -23.18
N PRO A 64 -30.13 17.38 -23.62
CA PRO A 64 -30.36 17.86 -24.98
C PRO A 64 -29.40 17.20 -25.98
N ASP A 65 -29.97 16.83 -27.14
CA ASP A 65 -29.34 16.24 -28.32
C ASP A 65 -28.56 17.29 -29.15
N PRO A 66 -27.32 17.04 -29.59
CA PRO A 66 -26.60 17.97 -30.46
C PRO A 66 -26.80 17.59 -31.93
N ALA A 67 -27.68 18.30 -32.64
CA ALA A 67 -27.72 18.25 -34.08
C ALA A 67 -27.91 19.64 -34.71
N ALA A 68 -27.02 19.89 -35.68
CA ALA A 68 -27.14 20.81 -36.81
C ALA A 68 -27.08 22.34 -36.54
N SER A 69 -25.93 22.92 -36.88
CA SER A 69 -25.94 24.05 -37.80
C SER A 69 -24.60 24.11 -38.54
N GLY A 70 -24.66 23.83 -39.85
CA GLY A 70 -23.57 24.10 -40.77
C GLY A 70 -23.54 25.58 -41.12
N ALA A 71 -22.34 26.13 -41.30
CA ALA A 71 -22.14 27.39 -41.99
C ALA A 71 -20.83 27.34 -42.78
N ALA A 72 -20.94 27.91 -43.98
CA ALA A 72 -20.04 27.83 -45.11
C ALA A 72 -18.63 28.38 -44.88
N VAL A 73 -17.69 27.76 -45.60
CA VAL A 73 -16.41 28.33 -46.04
C VAL A 73 -16.64 29.41 -47.10
N PRO A 74 -15.89 30.52 -47.05
CA PRO A 74 -15.51 31.23 -48.25
C PRO A 74 -13.98 31.23 -48.44
N ASP A 75 -13.56 30.83 -49.63
CA ASP A 75 -12.26 31.18 -50.20
C ASP A 75 -12.22 32.68 -50.54
N LEU A 76 -11.09 33.34 -50.28
CA LEU A 76 -10.54 34.41 -51.12
C LEU A 76 -9.08 34.70 -50.74
N GLU A 77 -8.25 34.80 -51.78
CA GLU A 77 -6.80 34.85 -51.77
C GLU A 77 -6.15 36.17 -51.31
N ALA A 78 -4.84 36.04 -51.04
CA ALA A 78 -3.74 36.96 -51.35
C ALA A 78 -3.29 38.00 -50.29
N GLY A 79 -2.09 37.72 -49.74
CA GLY A 79 -1.00 38.71 -49.63
C GLY A 79 -0.87 39.45 -48.30
N ALA A 80 -0.07 38.91 -47.37
CA ALA A 80 0.62 39.72 -46.37
C ALA A 80 1.91 39.03 -45.89
N GLU A 81 3.01 39.77 -46.04
CA GLU A 81 4.36 39.57 -45.52
C GLU A 81 4.53 38.67 -44.29
N ALA A 82 5.48 37.75 -44.38
CA ALA A 82 6.03 37.01 -43.25
C ALA A 82 6.78 37.98 -42.32
N ALA A 83 6.17 38.32 -41.19
CA ALA A 83 6.86 38.96 -40.09
C ALA A 83 7.85 37.95 -39.46
N VAL A 84 9.13 38.30 -39.49
CA VAL A 84 10.20 37.61 -38.76
C VAL A 84 9.90 37.74 -37.26
N PRO A 85 9.74 36.65 -36.49
CA PRO A 85 9.53 36.79 -35.06
C PRO A 85 10.83 37.26 -34.39
N ASP A 86 10.65 38.23 -33.51
CA ASP A 86 11.64 38.87 -32.63
C ASP A 86 12.49 37.80 -31.89
N PRO A 87 13.84 37.89 -31.85
CA PRO A 87 14.69 36.88 -31.21
C PRO A 87 14.69 36.95 -29.67
N GLU A 88 13.84 37.77 -29.06
CA GLU A 88 13.65 37.80 -27.61
C GLU A 88 12.40 36.99 -27.23
N ALA A 89 12.48 35.68 -27.52
CA ALA A 89 11.52 34.70 -27.01
C ALA A 89 11.55 34.75 -25.48
N ALA A 90 10.51 35.35 -24.92
CA ALA A 90 10.24 35.44 -23.50
C ALA A 90 10.57 34.10 -22.82
N ILE A 91 11.40 34.18 -21.79
CA ILE A 91 11.57 33.07 -20.84
C ILE A 91 10.14 32.72 -20.38
N PRO A 92 9.64 31.49 -20.63
CA PRO A 92 8.29 31.16 -20.26
C PRO A 92 8.14 31.32 -18.74
N ASP A 93 7.10 32.03 -18.35
CA ASP A 93 6.75 32.28 -16.96
C ASP A 93 6.62 30.94 -16.21
N PRO A 94 7.42 30.68 -15.16
CA PRO A 94 7.35 29.42 -14.42
C PRO A 94 6.00 29.17 -13.75
N GLU A 95 5.11 30.17 -13.67
CA GLU A 95 3.72 30.02 -13.17
C GLU A 95 2.73 29.50 -14.22
N ALA A 96 3.10 29.41 -15.50
CA ALA A 96 2.22 28.90 -16.56
C ALA A 96 2.29 27.37 -16.73
N ALA A 97 2.54 26.62 -15.65
CA ALA A 97 2.43 25.16 -15.68
C ALA A 97 0.98 24.79 -16.04
N SER A 98 0.81 24.15 -17.20
CA SER A 98 -0.51 23.73 -17.65
C SER A 98 -1.06 22.68 -16.67
N HIS A 99 -2.24 22.98 -16.13
CA HIS A 99 -2.99 22.05 -15.29
C HIS A 99 -3.77 21.01 -16.12
N ASP A 100 -3.59 21.00 -17.46
CA ASP A 100 -4.13 19.98 -18.34
C ASP A 100 -3.39 18.64 -18.14
N PRO A 101 -4.06 17.59 -17.63
CA PRO A 101 -3.44 16.28 -17.46
C PRO A 101 -2.85 15.69 -18.75
N ALA A 102 -3.34 16.10 -19.92
CA ALA A 102 -2.87 15.55 -21.20
C ALA A 102 -1.41 15.91 -21.51
N VAL A 103 -0.91 17.03 -20.97
CA VAL A 103 0.43 17.57 -21.26
C VAL A 103 1.45 17.35 -20.13
N MET A 104 1.03 16.84 -18.97
CA MET A 104 1.90 16.52 -17.81
C MET A 104 2.76 15.25 -18.03
N ARG A 105 3.16 14.98 -19.27
CA ARG A 105 3.85 13.74 -19.65
C ARG A 105 5.32 13.78 -19.27
N GLU A 106 5.71 12.86 -18.41
CA GLU A 106 7.11 12.62 -18.05
C GLU A 106 7.76 11.58 -18.97
N GLN A 107 9.05 11.76 -19.25
CA GLN A 107 9.88 10.76 -19.94
C GLN A 107 10.72 10.00 -18.92
N TYR A 108 10.57 8.67 -18.89
CA TYR A 108 11.32 7.82 -17.99
C TYR A 108 12.62 7.34 -18.63
N ARG A 109 13.74 7.52 -17.92
CA ARG A 109 15.05 6.96 -18.29
C ARG A 109 15.50 6.03 -17.18
N SER A 110 15.32 4.73 -17.40
CA SER A 110 15.69 3.70 -16.43
C SER A 110 16.54 2.62 -17.08
N THR A 111 17.16 1.78 -16.24
CA THR A 111 17.88 0.59 -16.68
C THR A 111 16.86 -0.45 -17.16
N PRO A 112 17.09 -1.11 -18.33
CA PRO A 112 16.22 -2.17 -18.81
C PRO A 112 16.02 -3.28 -17.78
N LEU A 113 14.81 -3.84 -17.75
CA LEU A 113 14.48 -5.02 -16.96
C LEU A 113 14.34 -6.23 -17.90
N LEU A 114 15.34 -7.10 -17.87
CA LEU A 114 15.39 -8.31 -18.68
C LEU A 114 15.04 -9.56 -17.86
N GLU A 115 14.53 -10.58 -18.54
CA GLU A 115 14.19 -11.89 -17.98
C GLU A 115 15.38 -12.54 -17.27
N THR A 116 16.59 -12.33 -17.80
CA THR A 116 17.84 -12.87 -17.25
C THR A 116 18.26 -12.22 -15.93
N ASP A 117 17.76 -11.03 -15.63
CA ASP A 117 18.11 -10.26 -14.44
C ASP A 117 17.17 -10.58 -13.26
N LEU A 118 16.07 -11.26 -13.55
CA LEU A 118 15.06 -11.63 -12.57
C LEU A 118 15.56 -12.70 -11.59
N ALA A 119 15.12 -12.59 -10.34
CA ALA A 119 15.23 -13.69 -9.40
C ALA A 119 14.37 -14.89 -9.85
N ALA A 120 14.75 -16.11 -9.44
CA ALA A 120 13.93 -17.28 -9.72
C ALA A 120 12.59 -17.26 -8.95
N ASP A 121 12.61 -16.72 -7.72
CA ASP A 121 11.43 -16.55 -6.89
C ASP A 121 10.97 -15.07 -6.89
N PRO A 122 9.67 -14.79 -7.09
CA PRO A 122 9.18 -13.42 -7.14
C PRO A 122 9.26 -12.68 -5.80
N MET A 123 9.25 -13.37 -4.65
CA MET A 123 9.47 -12.75 -3.35
C MET A 123 10.93 -12.28 -3.21
N ASP A 124 11.88 -13.02 -3.76
CA ASP A 124 13.27 -12.57 -3.83
C ASP A 124 13.42 -11.35 -4.73
N GLN A 125 12.72 -11.33 -5.88
CA GLN A 125 12.70 -10.16 -6.77
C GLN A 125 12.08 -8.95 -6.07
N PHE A 126 10.96 -9.12 -5.36
CA PHE A 126 10.36 -8.06 -4.55
C PHE A 126 11.33 -7.56 -3.48
N ALA A 127 12.00 -8.47 -2.77
CA ALA A 127 12.95 -8.10 -1.72
C ALA A 127 14.14 -7.27 -2.26
N ARG A 128 14.59 -7.54 -3.49
CA ARG A 128 15.60 -6.72 -4.18
C ARG A 128 15.09 -5.30 -4.42
N TRP A 129 13.96 -5.15 -5.12
CA TRP A 129 13.44 -3.82 -5.43
C TRP A 129 12.97 -3.05 -4.19
N PHE A 130 12.39 -3.72 -3.20
CA PHE A 130 12.00 -3.08 -1.95
C PHE A 130 13.23 -2.53 -1.20
N ARG A 131 14.36 -3.24 -1.24
CA ARG A 131 15.63 -2.74 -0.67
C ARG A 131 16.13 -1.52 -1.43
N ASP A 132 16.07 -1.52 -2.75
CA ASP A 132 16.43 -0.35 -3.56
C ASP A 132 15.54 0.85 -3.19
N ALA A 133 14.23 0.64 -3.09
CA ALA A 133 13.28 1.69 -2.70
C ALA A 133 13.53 2.22 -1.29
N ALA A 134 13.76 1.32 -0.32
CA ALA A 134 14.01 1.71 1.05
C ALA A 134 15.38 2.39 1.26
N SER A 135 16.40 1.95 0.54
CA SER A 135 17.76 2.52 0.64
C SER A 135 17.94 3.78 -0.21
N GLY A 136 17.14 3.93 -1.28
CA GLY A 136 17.16 5.08 -2.19
C GLY A 136 16.44 6.34 -1.66
N GLY A 137 16.01 6.35 -0.39
CA GLY A 137 15.37 7.51 0.22
C GLY A 137 13.94 7.78 -0.24
N LEU A 138 13.26 6.79 -0.85
CA LEU A 138 11.87 6.92 -1.22
C LEU A 138 11.02 7.15 0.03
N HIS A 139 10.10 8.12 -0.03
CA HIS A 139 9.14 8.34 1.06
C HIS A 139 8.15 7.18 1.14
N GLU A 140 7.98 6.61 2.34
CA GLU A 140 7.10 5.47 2.64
C GLU A 140 7.16 4.35 1.58
N PRO A 141 8.31 3.69 1.38
CA PRO A 141 8.47 2.65 0.35
C PRO A 141 7.58 1.43 0.60
N ASN A 142 7.10 1.27 1.84
CA ASN A 142 6.17 0.24 2.26
C ASN A 142 4.70 0.66 2.17
N ALA A 143 4.37 1.87 1.73
CA ALA A 143 3.01 2.23 1.38
C ALA A 143 2.59 1.52 0.10
N MET A 144 1.42 0.90 0.14
CA MET A 144 0.84 0.17 -0.97
C MET A 144 -0.66 0.46 -1.08
N ILE A 145 -1.17 0.42 -2.31
CA ILE A 145 -2.60 0.52 -2.59
C ILE A 145 -3.18 -0.89 -2.54
N VAL A 146 -4.18 -1.09 -1.70
CA VAL A 146 -4.95 -2.34 -1.63
C VAL A 146 -6.28 -2.14 -2.35
N SER A 147 -6.52 -2.96 -3.36
CA SER A 147 -7.79 -3.04 -4.07
C SER A 147 -8.54 -4.32 -3.72
N THR A 148 -9.79 -4.16 -3.30
CA THR A 148 -10.73 -5.24 -2.95
C THR A 148 -12.02 -5.03 -3.73
N ALA A 149 -12.89 -6.03 -3.79
CA ALA A 149 -14.17 -5.89 -4.50
C ALA A 149 -15.31 -6.60 -3.77
N THR A 150 -16.52 -6.10 -3.96
CA THR A 150 -17.73 -6.83 -3.55
C THR A 150 -17.88 -8.12 -4.38
N PRO A 151 -18.73 -9.08 -3.96
CA PRO A 151 -19.03 -10.28 -4.75
C PRO A 151 -19.56 -9.98 -6.16
N GLU A 152 -20.19 -8.83 -6.38
CA GLU A 152 -20.69 -8.36 -7.68
C GLU A 152 -19.60 -7.71 -8.54
N GLY A 153 -18.34 -7.74 -8.10
CA GLY A 153 -17.20 -7.20 -8.84
C GLY A 153 -17.08 -5.68 -8.77
N ARG A 154 -17.63 -5.01 -7.74
CA ARG A 154 -17.50 -3.56 -7.55
C ARG A 154 -16.22 -3.25 -6.77
N PRO A 155 -15.16 -2.70 -7.40
CA PRO A 155 -13.88 -2.52 -6.74
C PRO A 155 -13.86 -1.30 -5.81
N SER A 156 -12.95 -1.33 -4.83
CA SER A 156 -12.57 -0.18 -4.03
C SER A 156 -11.11 -0.23 -3.62
N SER A 157 -10.47 0.93 -3.53
CA SER A 157 -9.02 1.05 -3.29
C SER A 157 -8.73 1.99 -2.13
N ARG A 158 -7.60 1.77 -1.44
CA ARG A 158 -7.06 2.68 -0.41
C ARG A 158 -5.59 2.35 -0.16
N THR A 159 -4.85 3.34 0.34
CA THR A 159 -3.49 3.13 0.83
C THR A 159 -3.51 2.39 2.17
N VAL A 160 -2.60 1.42 2.32
CA VAL A 160 -2.23 0.78 3.58
C VAL A 160 -0.71 0.64 3.64
N LEU A 161 -0.18 0.28 4.80
CA LEU A 161 1.25 0.03 4.96
C LEU A 161 1.52 -1.47 5.01
N LEU A 162 2.43 -1.94 4.16
CA LEU A 162 3.07 -3.25 4.29
C LEU A 162 3.81 -3.29 5.62
N LYS A 163 3.58 -4.36 6.39
CA LYS A 163 4.20 -4.57 7.71
C LYS A 163 5.20 -5.70 7.72
N GLN A 164 4.93 -6.76 6.95
CA GLN A 164 5.84 -7.89 6.81
C GLN A 164 5.68 -8.48 5.41
N PHE A 165 6.73 -9.09 4.90
CA PHE A 165 6.67 -9.96 3.74
C PHE A 165 7.69 -11.10 3.92
N ASP A 166 7.31 -12.30 3.52
CA ASP A 166 8.15 -13.50 3.57
C ASP A 166 7.72 -14.48 2.46
N ALA A 167 8.29 -15.69 2.42
CA ALA A 167 7.93 -16.70 1.42
C ALA A 167 6.43 -17.07 1.37
N ARG A 168 5.67 -16.78 2.44
CA ARG A 168 4.22 -17.00 2.51
C ARG A 168 3.41 -15.77 2.07
N GLY A 169 4.06 -14.70 1.63
CA GLY A 169 3.42 -13.51 1.05
C GLY A 169 3.47 -12.25 1.90
N PHE A 170 2.50 -11.35 1.70
CA PHE A 170 2.52 -9.96 2.18
C PHE A 170 1.54 -9.74 3.34
N VAL A 171 1.90 -8.93 4.33
CA VAL A 171 1.07 -8.70 5.51
C VAL A 171 0.77 -7.22 5.70
N PHE A 172 -0.51 -6.91 5.91
CA PHE A 172 -0.97 -5.61 6.43
C PHE A 172 -2.00 -5.80 7.54
N TYR A 173 -2.17 -4.78 8.37
CA TYR A 173 -3.13 -4.78 9.47
C TYR A 173 -4.23 -3.75 9.26
N THR A 174 -5.45 -4.08 9.68
CA THR A 174 -6.63 -3.25 9.48
C THR A 174 -7.73 -3.57 10.49
N ASN A 175 -8.85 -2.86 10.40
CA ASN A 175 -10.08 -3.22 11.09
C ASN A 175 -10.94 -4.10 10.16
N TYR A 176 -11.33 -5.28 10.63
CA TYR A 176 -12.11 -6.29 9.92
C TYR A 176 -13.54 -5.82 9.58
N ASP A 177 -14.08 -4.84 10.31
CA ASP A 177 -15.41 -4.27 10.06
C ASP A 177 -15.37 -3.09 9.06
N SER A 178 -14.17 -2.65 8.69
CA SER A 178 -14.00 -1.65 7.64
C SER A 178 -14.53 -2.15 6.29
N ARG A 179 -14.76 -1.24 5.34
CA ARG A 179 -15.23 -1.62 3.98
C ARG A 179 -14.34 -2.71 3.35
N LYS A 180 -13.02 -2.56 3.43
CA LYS A 180 -12.07 -3.57 2.89
C LYS A 180 -12.13 -4.89 3.66
N GLY A 181 -12.34 -4.83 4.97
CA GLY A 181 -12.42 -6.03 5.81
C GLY A 181 -13.66 -6.85 5.51
N ARG A 182 -14.81 -6.17 5.33
CA ARG A 182 -16.07 -6.77 4.89
C ARG A 182 -16.00 -7.31 3.46
N GLU A 183 -15.42 -6.56 2.53
CA GLU A 183 -15.19 -7.03 1.15
C GLU A 183 -14.31 -8.29 1.14
N LEU A 184 -13.18 -8.31 1.87
CA LEU A 184 -12.30 -9.48 1.95
C LEU A 184 -12.93 -10.70 2.63
N ALA A 185 -13.83 -10.48 3.58
CA ALA A 185 -14.57 -11.58 4.21
C ALA A 185 -15.55 -12.26 3.23
N ALA A 186 -16.10 -11.51 2.28
CA ALA A 186 -17.04 -12.02 1.28
C ALA A 186 -16.35 -12.48 -0.03
N ASN A 187 -15.23 -11.86 -0.37
CA ASN A 187 -14.44 -12.10 -1.57
C ASN A 187 -12.94 -11.98 -1.24
N PRO A 188 -12.19 -13.08 -1.12
CA PRO A 188 -10.82 -13.04 -0.63
C PRO A 188 -9.80 -12.59 -1.70
N TYR A 189 -10.22 -12.35 -2.95
CA TYR A 189 -9.33 -11.88 -4.01
C TYR A 189 -8.95 -10.41 -3.80
N ILE A 190 -7.66 -10.13 -3.93
CA ILE A 190 -7.06 -8.82 -3.63
C ILE A 190 -5.96 -8.48 -4.63
N SER A 191 -5.78 -7.18 -4.90
CA SER A 191 -4.62 -6.65 -5.59
C SER A 191 -3.85 -5.66 -4.69
N LEU A 192 -2.53 -5.76 -4.70
CA LEU A 192 -1.60 -4.82 -4.07
C LEU A 192 -0.84 -4.09 -5.18
N LEU A 193 -0.73 -2.77 -5.09
CA LEU A 193 0.11 -1.96 -5.97
C LEU A 193 1.10 -1.17 -5.12
N PHE A 194 2.39 -1.29 -5.42
CA PHE A 194 3.46 -0.46 -4.88
C PHE A 194 3.81 0.62 -5.91
N PRO A 195 3.35 1.87 -5.72
CA PRO A 195 3.52 2.93 -6.71
C PRO A 195 4.83 3.70 -6.47
N TRP A 196 5.98 3.08 -6.77
CA TRP A 196 7.29 3.71 -6.61
C TRP A 196 7.60 4.68 -7.76
N HIS A 197 6.75 5.69 -7.92
CA HIS A 197 6.79 6.68 -9.00
C HIS A 197 8.17 7.34 -9.19
N PRO A 198 8.89 7.77 -8.12
CA PRO A 198 10.20 8.39 -8.28
C PRO A 198 11.28 7.45 -8.86
N LEU A 199 11.06 6.13 -8.78
CA LEU A 199 11.94 5.12 -9.37
C LEU A 199 11.45 4.66 -10.75
N ALA A 200 10.35 5.22 -11.25
CA ALA A 200 9.61 4.71 -12.40
C ALA A 200 9.33 3.20 -12.28
N ARG A 201 9.02 2.72 -11.07
CA ARG A 201 8.75 1.31 -10.80
C ARG A 201 7.34 1.11 -10.27
N GLN A 202 6.73 0.00 -10.65
CA GLN A 202 5.54 -0.51 -9.98
C GLN A 202 5.72 -2.01 -9.70
N VAL A 203 5.22 -2.44 -8.54
CA VAL A 203 5.00 -3.87 -8.29
C VAL A 203 3.52 -4.09 -8.08
N ILE A 204 2.93 -5.00 -8.86
CA ILE A 204 1.52 -5.39 -8.76
C ILE A 204 1.47 -6.83 -8.31
N VAL A 205 0.80 -7.09 -7.19
CA VAL A 205 0.59 -8.44 -6.65
C VAL A 205 -0.89 -8.74 -6.70
N THR A 206 -1.30 -9.83 -7.34
CA THR A 206 -2.66 -10.36 -7.18
C THR A 206 -2.61 -11.65 -6.39
N GLY A 207 -3.62 -11.90 -5.55
CA GLY A 207 -3.61 -13.07 -4.70
C GLY A 207 -4.86 -13.23 -3.85
N VAL A 208 -4.76 -14.09 -2.85
CA VAL A 208 -5.83 -14.43 -1.92
C VAL A 208 -5.46 -13.97 -0.51
N ALA A 209 -6.33 -13.20 0.14
CA ALA A 209 -6.14 -12.74 1.50
C ALA A 209 -6.67 -13.76 2.52
N SER A 210 -5.89 -14.03 3.56
CA SER A 210 -6.28 -14.83 4.73
C SER A 210 -6.02 -14.07 6.02
N ARG A 211 -6.88 -14.23 7.03
CA ARG A 211 -6.68 -13.55 8.32
C ARG A 211 -5.46 -14.13 9.06
N ILE A 212 -4.74 -13.25 9.74
CA ILE A 212 -3.67 -13.62 10.66
C ILE A 212 -4.25 -14.02 12.01
N GLY A 213 -3.57 -14.95 12.71
CA GLY A 213 -3.99 -15.43 14.03
C GLY A 213 -4.05 -14.33 15.09
N ARG A 214 -4.85 -14.56 16.15
CA ARG A 214 -5.04 -13.57 17.23
C ARG A 214 -3.76 -13.31 18.02
N ASP A 215 -2.90 -14.31 18.22
CA ASP A 215 -1.64 -14.14 18.95
C ASP A 215 -0.65 -13.23 18.21
N GLU A 216 -0.49 -13.45 16.90
CA GLU A 216 0.34 -12.61 16.03
C GLU A 216 -0.23 -11.18 15.94
N THR A 217 -1.56 -11.06 15.86
CA THR A 217 -2.26 -9.77 15.92
C THR A 217 -2.00 -9.03 17.22
N ALA A 218 -2.13 -9.69 18.37
CA ALA A 218 -1.90 -9.09 19.68
C ALA A 218 -0.43 -8.69 19.86
N ALA A 219 0.50 -9.52 19.39
CA ALA A 219 1.93 -9.21 19.42
C ALA A 219 2.27 -7.96 18.62
N TYR A 220 1.77 -7.85 17.38
CA TYR A 220 1.98 -6.66 16.56
C TYR A 220 1.22 -5.44 17.10
N PHE A 221 0.01 -5.60 17.65
CA PHE A 221 -0.75 -4.48 18.22
C PHE A 221 0.01 -3.82 19.38
N ARG A 222 0.59 -4.64 20.27
CA ARG A 222 1.39 -4.14 21.40
C ARG A 222 2.63 -3.36 20.99
N SER A 223 3.20 -3.62 19.80
CA SER A 223 4.37 -2.89 19.31
C SER A 223 4.02 -1.54 18.68
N ARG A 224 2.74 -1.20 18.51
CA ARG A 224 2.31 0.09 17.92
C ARG A 224 2.51 1.22 18.93
N PRO A 225 2.74 2.47 18.49
CA PRO A 225 2.73 3.63 19.39
C PRO A 225 1.43 3.70 20.19
N HIS A 226 1.49 4.14 21.45
CA HIS A 226 0.33 4.17 22.36
C HIS A 226 -0.89 4.86 21.73
N GLY A 227 -0.71 6.05 21.16
CA GLY A 227 -1.80 6.76 20.48
C GLY A 227 -2.38 6.02 19.26
N SER A 228 -1.58 5.18 18.58
CA SER A 228 -2.08 4.31 17.51
C SER A 228 -2.92 3.14 18.04
N GLN A 229 -2.60 2.64 19.24
CA GLN A 229 -3.41 1.63 19.93
C GLN A 229 -4.78 2.23 20.33
N LEU A 230 -4.78 3.42 20.93
CA LEU A 230 -6.00 4.15 21.29
C LEU A 230 -6.85 4.50 20.05
N GLY A 231 -6.22 5.00 18.98
CA GLY A 231 -6.91 5.35 17.75
C GLY A 231 -7.57 4.14 17.05
N ALA A 232 -7.08 2.93 17.29
CA ALA A 232 -7.72 1.72 16.77
C ALA A 232 -9.03 1.37 17.51
N TRP A 233 -9.14 1.72 18.79
CA TRP A 233 -10.38 1.62 19.56
C TRP A 233 -11.32 2.80 19.30
N ALA A 234 -10.79 4.01 19.16
CA ALA A 234 -11.60 5.21 18.99
C ALA A 234 -12.37 5.25 17.66
N SER A 235 -11.90 4.51 16.65
CA SER A 235 -12.41 4.57 15.28
C SER A 235 -13.08 3.27 14.85
N GLU A 236 -14.40 3.33 14.70
CA GLU A 236 -15.17 2.37 13.89
C GLU A 236 -14.87 2.60 12.41
N GLN A 237 -13.74 2.07 11.94
CA GLN A 237 -13.19 2.41 10.63
C GLN A 237 -14.22 2.21 9.50
N SER A 238 -14.42 3.25 8.69
CA SER A 238 -15.39 3.27 7.57
C SER A 238 -16.87 3.40 7.94
N ALA A 239 -17.22 3.54 9.23
CA ALA A 239 -18.54 3.99 9.64
C ALA A 239 -18.71 5.50 9.39
N VAL A 240 -19.95 5.93 9.20
CA VAL A 240 -20.29 7.36 9.19
C VAL A 240 -20.32 7.85 10.64
N ILE A 241 -19.63 8.95 10.91
CA ILE A 241 -19.64 9.65 12.21
C ILE A 241 -20.29 11.02 12.03
N ALA A 242 -20.87 11.57 13.09
CA ALA A 242 -21.55 12.86 13.04
C ALA A 242 -20.55 14.01 12.87
N SER A 243 -19.37 13.92 13.50
CA SER A 243 -18.36 14.96 13.44
C SER A 243 -16.95 14.46 13.79
N ARG A 244 -15.94 15.30 13.53
CA ARG A 244 -14.58 15.09 14.01
C ARG A 244 -14.49 15.10 15.54
N ASP A 245 -15.31 15.92 16.19
CA ASP A 245 -15.29 16.06 17.65
C ASP A 245 -15.73 14.77 18.35
N GLU A 246 -16.69 14.04 17.77
CA GLU A 246 -17.09 12.71 18.25
C GLU A 246 -15.89 11.74 18.33
N LEU A 247 -15.01 11.74 17.32
CA LEU A 247 -13.81 10.91 17.30
C LEU A 247 -12.79 11.36 18.36
N LEU A 248 -12.62 12.68 18.55
CA LEU A 248 -11.70 13.23 19.55
C LEU A 248 -12.17 12.92 20.97
N CYS A 249 -13.47 13.07 21.27
CA CYS A 249 -14.03 12.70 22.57
C CYS A 249 -13.81 11.21 22.88
N ARG A 250 -14.10 10.31 21.94
CA ARG A 250 -13.81 8.86 22.12
C ARG A 250 -12.34 8.59 22.39
N TYR A 251 -11.45 9.29 21.67
CA TYR A 251 -10.01 9.15 21.87
C TYR A 251 -9.58 9.62 23.28
N GLU A 252 -10.10 10.76 23.76
CA GLU A 252 -9.80 11.31 25.09
C GLU A 252 -10.33 10.41 26.22
N GLU A 253 -11.53 9.83 26.06
CA GLU A 253 -12.07 8.83 26.98
C GLU A 253 -11.15 7.61 27.08
N LEU A 254 -10.66 7.12 25.95
CA LEU A 254 -9.72 6.00 25.88
C LEU A 254 -8.34 6.36 26.44
N ALA A 255 -7.86 7.58 26.21
CA ALA A 255 -6.59 8.06 26.77
C ALA A 255 -6.67 8.19 28.31
N THR A 256 -7.83 8.55 28.84
CA THR A 256 -8.09 8.57 30.29
C THR A 256 -8.19 7.16 30.85
N ARG A 257 -8.84 6.24 30.14
CA ARG A 257 -9.00 4.83 30.55
C ARG A 257 -7.67 4.05 30.48
N TYR A 258 -6.84 4.35 29.48
CA TYR A 258 -5.55 3.72 29.26
C TYR A 258 -4.44 4.79 29.17
N PRO A 259 -3.97 5.31 30.32
CA PRO A 259 -2.82 6.19 30.38
C PRO A 259 -1.57 5.59 29.71
N GLU A 260 -0.62 6.45 29.33
CA GLU A 260 0.64 5.99 28.75
C GLU A 260 1.39 5.06 29.71
N GLY A 261 1.85 3.92 29.21
CA GLY A 261 2.48 2.85 30.00
C GLY A 261 1.54 1.72 30.43
N GLU A 262 0.22 1.91 30.35
CA GLU A 262 -0.77 0.84 30.49
C GLU A 262 -0.86 0.00 29.21
N GLN A 263 -1.24 -1.28 29.37
CA GLN A 263 -1.46 -2.14 28.21
C GLN A 263 -2.86 -1.92 27.63
N VAL A 264 -2.92 -1.50 26.37
CA VAL A 264 -4.16 -1.46 25.60
C VAL A 264 -4.37 -2.83 24.93
N PRO A 265 -5.48 -3.54 25.21
CA PRO A 265 -5.77 -4.80 24.52
C PRO A 265 -6.05 -4.53 23.03
N ALA A 266 -5.73 -5.49 22.17
CA ALA A 266 -6.10 -5.40 20.76
C ALA A 266 -7.62 -5.55 20.59
N PRO A 267 -8.31 -4.65 19.86
CA PRO A 267 -9.75 -4.80 19.62
C PRO A 267 -10.10 -6.15 18.94
N PRO A 268 -11.25 -6.77 19.27
CA PRO A 268 -11.74 -8.00 18.63
C PRO A 268 -11.74 -7.94 17.10
N GLU A 269 -12.17 -6.81 16.55
CA GLU A 269 -12.31 -6.51 15.13
C GLU A 269 -11.01 -6.02 14.48
N TRP A 270 -9.92 -5.82 15.24
CA TRP A 270 -8.65 -5.40 14.68
C TRP A 270 -7.73 -6.59 14.43
N GLY A 271 -7.04 -6.62 13.29
CA GLY A 271 -6.03 -7.64 13.01
C GLY A 271 -5.41 -7.60 11.62
N GLY A 272 -4.65 -8.65 11.30
CA GLY A 272 -3.87 -8.76 10.07
C GLY A 272 -4.54 -9.55 8.96
N TYR A 273 -4.18 -9.23 7.72
CA TYR A 273 -4.35 -10.09 6.54
C TYR A 273 -2.98 -10.45 5.96
N ARG A 274 -2.83 -11.70 5.57
CA ARG A 274 -1.74 -12.21 4.76
C ARG A 274 -2.24 -12.50 3.34
N ILE A 275 -1.58 -11.94 2.34
CA ILE A 275 -1.88 -12.17 0.93
C ILE A 275 -0.93 -13.24 0.40
N ASP A 276 -1.47 -14.37 -0.02
CA ASP A 276 -0.76 -15.38 -0.79
C ASP A 276 -0.75 -14.98 -2.28
N PRO A 277 0.42 -14.64 -2.86
CA PRO A 277 0.51 -14.19 -4.25
C PRO A 277 0.15 -15.30 -5.23
N GLN A 278 -0.64 -14.97 -6.24
CA GLN A 278 -0.89 -15.80 -7.43
C GLN A 278 -0.18 -15.24 -8.66
N THR A 279 -0.08 -13.92 -8.76
CA THR A 279 0.78 -13.25 -9.75
C THR A 279 1.56 -12.10 -9.13
N MET A 280 2.74 -11.83 -9.65
CA MET A 280 3.55 -10.66 -9.30
C MET A 280 4.11 -10.02 -10.57
N GLU A 281 3.67 -8.83 -10.91
CA GLU A 281 4.14 -8.06 -12.05
C GLU A 281 5.11 -6.96 -11.60
N PHE A 282 6.24 -6.90 -12.28
CA PHE A 282 7.28 -5.89 -12.13
C PHE A 282 7.29 -5.02 -13.38
N TRP A 283 6.94 -3.75 -13.18
CA TRP A 283 6.88 -2.75 -14.23
C TRP A 283 8.01 -1.74 -14.03
N GLN A 284 8.74 -1.44 -15.11
CA GLN A 284 9.81 -0.44 -15.14
C GLN A 284 9.60 0.52 -16.31
N GLY A 285 9.52 1.81 -15.99
CA GLY A 285 9.21 2.85 -16.96
C GLY A 285 10.39 3.17 -17.89
N HIS A 286 10.16 3.08 -19.20
CA HIS A 286 11.09 3.52 -20.25
C HIS A 286 10.55 4.64 -21.14
N GLU A 287 11.44 5.19 -21.97
CA GLU A 287 11.14 6.16 -23.02
C GLU A 287 10.13 5.61 -24.03
N ASN A 288 9.45 6.51 -24.74
CA ASN A 288 8.49 6.18 -25.80
C ASN A 288 7.35 5.25 -25.39
N ARG A 289 7.10 5.10 -24.06
CA ARG A 289 6.11 4.19 -23.48
C ARG A 289 6.38 2.71 -23.72
N LEU A 290 7.61 2.36 -24.09
CA LEU A 290 8.03 0.99 -24.27
C LEU A 290 8.50 0.39 -22.95
N HIS A 291 7.61 0.40 -21.95
CA HIS A 291 7.91 -0.03 -20.59
C HIS A 291 8.21 -1.52 -20.52
N ASP A 292 9.12 -1.90 -19.63
CA ASP A 292 9.36 -3.31 -19.34
C ASP A 292 8.31 -3.82 -18.35
N ARG A 293 7.67 -4.94 -18.72
CA ARG A 293 6.63 -5.60 -17.91
C ARG A 293 6.91 -7.08 -17.84
N LEU A 294 7.34 -7.53 -16.67
CA LEU A 294 7.62 -8.94 -16.42
C LEU A 294 6.75 -9.45 -15.28
N ARG A 295 6.00 -10.51 -15.57
CA ARG A 295 5.01 -11.07 -14.66
C ARG A 295 5.38 -12.51 -14.29
N TYR A 296 5.44 -12.76 -13.00
CA TYR A 296 5.46 -14.10 -12.44
C TYR A 296 4.02 -14.60 -12.28
N VAL A 297 3.75 -15.83 -12.71
CA VAL A 297 2.48 -16.52 -12.58
C VAL A 297 2.71 -17.83 -11.83
N ARG A 298 1.98 -18.03 -10.73
CA ARG A 298 2.11 -19.25 -9.91
C ARG A 298 1.62 -20.46 -10.72
N THR A 299 2.40 -21.54 -10.71
CA THR A 299 2.06 -22.84 -11.30
C THR A 299 2.13 -23.94 -10.24
N GLU A 300 1.77 -25.16 -10.59
CA GLU A 300 1.88 -26.32 -9.69
C GLU A 300 3.33 -26.62 -9.29
N SER A 301 4.30 -26.28 -10.14
CA SER A 301 5.73 -26.59 -9.96
C SER A 301 6.59 -25.37 -9.58
N GLY A 302 5.98 -24.21 -9.31
CA GLY A 302 6.71 -22.98 -8.95
C GLY A 302 6.13 -21.74 -9.63
N TRP A 303 6.98 -21.02 -10.37
CA TRP A 303 6.63 -19.75 -11.01
C TRP A 303 7.05 -19.75 -12.48
N LEU A 304 6.14 -19.32 -13.35
CA LEU A 304 6.41 -19.02 -14.76
C LEU A 304 6.63 -17.51 -14.91
N VAL A 305 7.62 -17.09 -15.69
CA VAL A 305 7.86 -15.69 -16.06
C VAL A 305 7.32 -15.43 -17.46
N GLU A 306 6.58 -14.34 -17.62
CA GLU A 306 6.03 -13.86 -18.88
C GLU A 306 6.37 -12.39 -19.09
N ARG A 307 6.76 -12.02 -20.31
CA ARG A 307 6.83 -10.62 -20.74
C ARG A 307 5.49 -10.16 -21.28
N LEU A 308 5.04 -9.00 -20.84
CA LEU A 308 3.81 -8.37 -21.31
C LEU A 308 4.15 -7.18 -22.21
N SER A 309 3.32 -6.92 -23.22
CA SER A 309 3.37 -5.65 -23.96
C SER A 309 3.06 -4.48 -23.02
N PRO A 310 3.75 -3.34 -23.14
CA PRO A 310 3.37 -2.11 -22.45
C PRO A 310 2.05 -1.54 -22.97
#